data_AF-A0A2A2FAB7-F1
#
_entry.id   AF-A0A2A2FAB7-F1
#
_cell.length_a   1.000
_cell.length_b   1.000
_cell.length_c   1.000
_cell.angle_alpha   90.00
_cell.angle_beta   90.00
_cell.angle_gamma   90.00
#
_symmetry.space_group_name_H-M   'P 1'
#
loop_
_entity.id
_entity.type
_entity.pdbx_description
1 polymer ?
#
loop_
_entity_poly.entity_id
_entity_poly.type
_entity_poly.pdbx_seq_one_letter_code
_entity_poly.pdbx_strand_id
1 'polypeptide(L)'
;MFLSALSNNVDFAKVWLQEPRGSLANERSYDFYFIKNESGTYVAAVLDMVNDLHVFVKQEHRGNGYLTNAMHQVVFPHLYQNGRSVQRVTFVDEMISKYVENCWGFEIDGEQQAAKSLSEYAGVAEIKPLRRKVTEREFKAIKNKIDRAGLYITMASEQLESALGEEEGVGMRELARMLLNLDDDVLDFIEEYQDRLAD
;
A
#
# COMPACT_ATOMS: atom_id res chain seq x y z
N MET A 1 0.75 1.28 -10.00
CA MET A 1 0.42 1.87 -8.69
C MET A 1 -1.09 1.91 -8.55
N PHE A 2 -1.59 1.73 -7.34
CA PHE A 2 -3.00 1.93 -6.98
C PHE A 2 -3.09 3.01 -5.90
N LEU A 3 -4.00 3.97 -6.05
CA LEU A 3 -4.17 5.12 -5.16
C LEU A 3 -5.53 5.07 -4.45
N SER A 4 -5.53 5.43 -3.17
CA SER A 4 -6.71 5.66 -2.35
C SER A 4 -6.52 6.92 -1.52
N ALA A 5 -7.42 7.89 -1.63
CA ALA A 5 -7.30 9.11 -0.84
C ALA A 5 -7.61 8.84 0.63
N LEU A 6 -6.74 9.30 1.54
CA LEU A 6 -6.98 9.27 2.99
C LEU A 6 -7.53 10.60 3.49
N SER A 7 -7.20 11.69 2.80
CA SER A 7 -7.75 13.02 3.02
C SER A 7 -7.69 13.81 1.70
N ASN A 8 -8.12 15.08 1.72
CA ASN A 8 -7.98 15.97 0.57
C ASN A 8 -6.51 16.17 0.15
N ASN A 9 -5.58 16.04 1.09
CA ASN A 9 -4.16 16.37 0.91
C ASN A 9 -3.24 15.16 0.99
N VAL A 10 -3.74 13.96 1.30
CA VAL A 10 -2.91 12.76 1.42
C VAL A 10 -3.59 11.59 0.72
N ASP A 11 -2.89 11.00 -0.24
CA ASP A 11 -3.27 9.76 -0.89
C ASP A 11 -2.36 8.63 -0.41
N PHE A 12 -2.95 7.51 -0.02
CA PHE A 12 -2.23 6.26 0.21
C PHE A 12 -2.10 5.48 -1.09
N ALA A 13 -0.98 4.80 -1.28
CA ALA A 13 -0.70 4.08 -2.50
C ALA A 13 -0.02 2.73 -2.28
N LYS A 14 -0.40 1.76 -3.10
CA LYS A 14 0.35 0.52 -3.33
C LYS A 14 1.16 0.67 -4.61
N VAL A 15 2.48 0.59 -4.51
CA VAL A 15 3.41 0.81 -5.63
C VAL A 15 4.21 -0.46 -5.90
N TRP A 16 4.10 -1.02 -7.10
CA TRP A 16 4.95 -2.08 -7.58
C TRP A 16 6.01 -1.47 -8.51
N LEU A 17 7.28 -1.78 -8.30
CA LEU A 17 8.37 -1.33 -9.18
C LEU A 17 8.28 -1.99 -10.56
N GLN A 18 7.85 -3.25 -10.58
CA GLN A 18 7.63 -4.04 -11.78
C GLN A 18 6.37 -4.89 -11.57
N GLU A 19 5.74 -5.30 -12.67
CA GLU A 19 4.71 -6.32 -12.58
C GLU A 19 5.32 -7.61 -12.00
N PRO A 20 4.68 -8.26 -11.01
CA PRO A 20 5.15 -9.52 -10.44
C PRO A 20 5.39 -10.56 -11.54
N ARG A 21 6.56 -11.21 -11.50
CA ARG A 21 6.98 -12.24 -12.46
C ARG A 21 7.05 -13.63 -11.82
N GLY A 22 6.70 -13.75 -10.54
CA GLY A 22 6.68 -15.02 -9.81
C GLY A 22 7.96 -15.30 -9.01
N SER A 23 8.82 -14.30 -8.78
CA SER A 23 9.93 -14.45 -7.83
C SER A 23 9.43 -14.18 -6.40
N LEU A 24 9.71 -15.10 -5.47
CA LEU A 24 9.23 -15.03 -4.09
C LEU A 24 9.82 -13.86 -3.29
N ALA A 25 10.95 -13.30 -3.73
CA ALA A 25 11.63 -12.18 -3.09
C ALA A 25 11.38 -10.87 -3.87
N ASN A 26 10.98 -9.81 -3.16
CA ASN A 26 10.95 -8.42 -3.66
C ASN A 26 9.87 -8.03 -4.71
N GLU A 27 8.84 -8.86 -4.95
CA GLU A 27 7.73 -8.50 -5.86
C GLU A 27 6.49 -7.89 -5.17
N ARG A 28 6.58 -7.65 -3.86
CA ARG A 28 5.49 -7.02 -3.10
C ARG A 28 5.39 -5.53 -3.43
N SER A 29 4.19 -4.98 -3.23
CA SER A 29 3.99 -3.53 -3.29
C SER A 29 4.71 -2.84 -2.12
N TYR A 30 5.19 -1.63 -2.39
CA TYR A 30 5.56 -0.65 -1.39
C TYR A 30 4.37 0.22 -1.03
N ASP A 31 4.32 0.64 0.24
CA ASP A 31 3.28 1.50 0.77
C ASP A 31 3.78 2.95 0.76
N PHE A 32 3.05 3.83 0.08
CA PHE A 32 3.39 5.23 -0.03
C PHE A 32 2.26 6.12 0.47
N TYR A 33 2.62 7.25 1.03
CA TYR A 33 1.73 8.40 1.24
C TYR A 33 2.20 9.52 0.32
N PHE A 34 1.37 9.89 -0.66
CA PHE A 34 1.61 11.03 -1.52
C PHE A 34 0.86 12.25 -0.99
N ILE A 35 1.58 13.35 -0.85
CA ILE A 35 1.09 14.56 -0.18
C ILE A 35 0.88 15.64 -1.23
N LYS A 36 -0.30 16.25 -1.20
CA LYS A 36 -0.75 17.34 -2.07
C LYS A 36 -0.81 18.66 -1.31
N ASN A 37 -0.44 19.74 -1.98
CA ASN A 37 -0.72 21.09 -1.49
C ASN A 37 -2.21 21.47 -1.71
N GLU A 38 -2.57 22.70 -1.38
CA GLU A 38 -3.94 23.23 -1.50
C GLU A 38 -4.45 23.26 -2.95
N SER A 39 -3.56 23.36 -3.94
CA SER A 39 -3.93 23.31 -5.36
C SER A 39 -4.07 21.87 -5.90
N GLY A 40 -3.93 20.85 -5.05
CA GLY A 40 -4.00 19.44 -5.44
C GLY A 40 -2.73 18.90 -6.11
N THR A 41 -1.64 19.68 -6.12
CA THR A 41 -0.36 19.27 -6.71
C THR A 41 0.42 18.38 -5.74
N TYR A 42 0.93 17.24 -6.19
CA TYR A 42 1.81 16.39 -5.37
C TYR A 42 3.16 17.07 -5.09
N VAL A 43 3.47 17.30 -3.82
CA VAL A 43 4.65 18.04 -3.34
C VAL A 43 5.61 17.22 -2.49
N ALA A 44 5.13 16.15 -1.87
CA ALA A 44 5.94 15.26 -1.04
C ALA A 44 5.47 13.81 -1.09
N ALA A 45 6.34 12.90 -0.68
CA ALA A 45 6.05 11.48 -0.57
C ALA A 45 6.69 10.90 0.70
N VAL A 46 6.02 9.92 1.30
CA VAL A 46 6.51 9.11 2.42
C VAL A 46 6.42 7.65 2.00
N LEU A 47 7.53 6.96 1.94
CA LEU A 47 7.60 5.51 1.76
C LEU A 47 7.60 4.85 3.14
N ASP A 48 6.64 3.99 3.38
CA ASP A 48 6.58 3.13 4.56
C ASP A 48 7.30 1.81 4.30
N MET A 49 8.45 1.63 4.95
CA MET A 49 9.21 0.38 4.93
C MET A 49 8.95 -0.48 6.17
N VAL A 50 7.76 -0.33 6.77
CA VAL A 50 7.29 -0.99 7.99
C VAL A 50 8.01 -0.49 9.25
N ASN A 51 9.33 -0.64 9.29
CA ASN A 51 10.14 -0.25 10.44
C ASN A 51 10.81 1.12 10.26
N ASP A 52 10.74 1.71 9.07
CA ASP A 52 11.39 2.98 8.76
C ASP A 52 10.50 3.79 7.81
N LEU A 53 10.63 5.11 7.85
CA LEU A 53 9.95 6.02 6.93
C LEU A 53 10.98 6.79 6.11
N HIS A 54 10.91 6.63 4.80
CA HIS A 54 11.70 7.42 3.87
C HIS A 54 10.87 8.58 3.33
N VAL A 55 11.34 9.81 3.51
CA VAL A 55 10.58 11.00 3.10
C VAL A 55 11.28 11.77 2.01
N PHE A 56 10.48 12.38 1.14
CA PHE A 56 10.95 13.26 0.10
C PHE A 56 10.00 14.46 -0.05
N VAL A 57 10.58 15.66 -0.16
CA VAL A 57 9.85 16.90 -0.48
C VAL A 57 10.55 17.58 -1.64
N LYS A 58 9.77 17.93 -2.67
CA LYS A 58 10.24 18.75 -3.80
C LYS A 58 10.82 20.07 -3.29
N GLN A 59 11.95 20.49 -3.85
CA GLN A 59 12.76 21.59 -3.31
C GLN A 59 11.98 22.90 -3.21
N GLU A 60 11.22 23.24 -4.25
CA GLU A 60 10.37 24.42 -4.38
C GLU A 60 9.20 24.46 -3.38
N HIS A 61 8.90 23.34 -2.72
CA HIS A 61 7.81 23.23 -1.74
C HIS A 61 8.30 23.01 -0.30
N ARG A 62 9.62 22.98 -0.06
CA ARG A 62 10.19 22.84 1.30
C ARG A 62 9.89 24.07 2.16
N GLY A 63 9.84 23.88 3.48
CA GLY A 63 9.60 24.96 4.44
C GLY A 63 8.14 25.41 4.59
N ASN A 64 7.22 24.90 3.76
CA ASN A 64 5.80 25.28 3.81
C ASN A 64 4.95 24.42 4.78
N GLY A 65 5.56 23.52 5.54
CA GLY A 65 4.87 22.68 6.52
C GLY A 65 4.02 21.53 5.94
N TYR A 66 3.91 21.39 4.61
CA TYR A 66 3.08 20.34 3.97
C TYR A 66 3.36 18.92 4.49
N LEU A 67 4.63 18.54 4.54
CA LEU A 67 5.02 17.21 5.03
C LEU A 67 4.67 17.06 6.51
N THR A 68 5.10 17.98 7.37
CA THR A 68 4.83 17.92 8.82
C THR A 68 3.34 17.84 9.14
N ASN A 69 2.53 18.67 8.48
CA ASN A 69 1.08 18.65 8.66
C ASN A 69 0.50 17.31 8.24
N ALA A 70 0.89 16.78 7.07
CA ALA A 70 0.45 15.46 6.61
C ALA A 70 0.88 14.33 7.57
N MET A 71 2.09 14.41 8.13
CA MET A 71 2.61 13.41 9.07
C MET A 71 1.74 13.32 10.33
N HIS A 72 1.45 14.45 10.98
CA HIS A 72 0.66 14.47 12.21
C HIS A 72 -0.83 14.26 12.00
N GLN A 73 -1.39 14.79 10.90
CA GLN A 73 -2.85 14.75 10.70
C GLN A 73 -3.31 13.46 10.05
N VAL A 74 -2.44 12.77 9.29
CA VAL A 74 -2.84 11.60 8.52
C VAL A 74 -1.88 10.44 8.68
N VAL A 75 -0.59 10.59 8.37
CA VAL A 75 0.32 9.44 8.26
C VAL A 75 0.49 8.72 9.60
N PHE A 76 0.89 9.41 10.66
CA PHE A 76 1.07 8.78 11.97
C PHE A 76 -0.23 8.22 12.57
N PRO A 77 -1.36 8.95 12.58
CA PRO A 77 -2.62 8.36 13.01
C PRO A 77 -3.02 7.13 12.18
N HIS A 78 -2.85 7.16 10.86
CA HIS A 78 -3.17 6.02 9.99
C HIS A 78 -2.27 4.82 10.28
N LEU A 79 -0.97 5.02 10.51
CA LEU A 79 -0.06 3.96 10.93
C LEU A 79 -0.49 3.35 12.28
N TYR A 80 -0.87 4.19 13.24
CA TYR A 80 -1.37 3.72 14.54
C TYR A 80 -2.65 2.90 14.42
N GLN A 81 -3.63 3.38 13.65
CA GLN A 81 -4.89 2.68 13.40
C GLN A 81 -4.69 1.34 12.68
N ASN A 82 -3.60 1.19 11.91
CA ASN A 82 -3.17 -0.08 11.31
C ASN A 82 -2.29 -0.94 12.22
N GLY A 83 -2.30 -0.69 13.54
CA GLY A 83 -1.68 -1.53 14.56
C GLY A 83 -0.23 -1.19 14.90
N ARG A 84 0.33 -0.09 14.39
CA ARG A 84 1.70 0.33 14.70
C ARG A 84 1.75 1.17 15.96
N SER A 85 2.31 0.63 17.05
CA SER A 85 2.46 1.37 18.32
C SER A 85 3.68 2.30 18.35
N VAL A 86 4.74 1.98 17.61
CA VAL A 86 6.00 2.73 17.57
C VAL A 86 6.45 2.89 16.12
N GLN A 87 6.87 4.08 15.75
CA GLN A 87 7.56 4.35 14.49
C GLN A 87 9.03 4.62 14.74
N ARG A 88 9.91 4.10 13.88
CA ARG A 88 11.32 4.47 13.85
C ARG A 88 11.67 5.20 12.57
N VAL A 89 12.71 6.03 12.62
CA VAL A 89 13.31 6.65 11.44
C VAL A 89 14.82 6.54 11.49
N THR A 90 15.44 6.31 10.35
CA THR A 90 16.89 6.47 10.20
C THR A 90 17.23 7.78 9.48
N PHE A 91 18.35 8.38 9.82
CA PHE A 91 18.82 9.63 9.20
C PHE A 91 20.33 9.66 9.11
N VAL A 92 20.86 10.33 8.09
CA VAL A 92 22.30 10.46 7.86
C VAL A 92 22.85 11.81 8.33
N ASP A 93 22.01 12.86 8.29
CA ASP A 93 22.40 14.24 8.56
C ASP A 93 21.88 14.71 9.93
N GLU A 94 22.73 15.36 10.72
CA GLU A 94 22.38 15.93 12.03
C GLU A 94 21.24 16.97 11.94
N MET A 95 21.14 17.70 10.82
CA MET A 95 20.02 18.60 10.58
C MET A 95 18.70 17.85 10.45
N ILE A 96 18.71 16.64 9.87
CA ILE A 96 17.52 15.79 9.78
C ILE A 96 17.16 15.26 11.17
N SER A 97 18.14 14.89 11.99
CA SER A 97 17.93 14.51 13.40
C SER A 97 17.13 15.57 14.16
N LYS A 98 17.61 16.83 14.11
CA LYS A 98 16.93 17.96 14.74
C LYS A 98 15.54 18.20 14.15
N TYR A 99 15.34 17.97 12.86
CA TYR A 99 14.04 18.12 12.23
C TYR A 99 13.05 17.06 12.71
N VAL A 100 13.42 15.78 12.73
CA VAL A 100 12.49 14.72 13.17
C VAL A 100 12.16 14.83 14.66
N GLU A 101 13.12 15.27 15.47
CA GLU A 101 12.89 15.58 16.88
C GLU A 101 11.94 16.78 17.06
N ASN A 102 12.30 17.94 16.53
CA ASN A 102 11.55 19.18 16.79
C ASN A 102 10.22 19.26 16.04
N CYS A 103 10.16 18.74 14.82
CA CYS A 103 8.98 18.87 13.97
C CYS A 103 8.05 17.68 14.09
N TRP A 104 8.56 16.46 14.35
CA TRP A 104 7.73 15.26 14.42
C TRP A 104 7.65 14.64 15.81
N GLY A 105 8.42 15.13 16.78
CA GLY A 105 8.42 14.64 18.16
C GLY A 105 8.97 13.23 18.28
N PHE A 106 10.02 12.91 17.51
CA PHE A 106 10.81 11.69 17.70
C PHE A 106 11.85 11.90 18.81
N GLU A 107 12.15 10.83 19.54
CA GLU A 107 13.23 10.79 20.52
C GLU A 107 14.45 10.12 19.87
N ILE A 108 15.60 10.79 19.91
CA ILE A 108 16.85 10.23 19.39
C ILE A 108 17.31 9.11 20.32
N ASP A 109 17.32 7.87 19.83
CA ASP A 109 17.68 6.67 20.59
C ASP A 109 18.94 5.96 20.06
N GLY A 110 19.62 6.56 19.08
CA GLY A 110 20.90 6.12 18.55
C GLY A 110 21.60 7.21 17.73
N GLU A 111 22.79 6.91 17.20
CA GLU A 111 23.61 7.88 16.45
C GLU A 111 22.91 8.40 15.18
N GLN A 112 22.11 7.55 14.54
CA GLN A 112 21.45 7.81 13.26
C GLN A 112 20.01 7.30 13.25
N GLN A 113 19.41 7.20 14.43
CA GLN A 113 18.09 6.59 14.62
C GLN A 113 17.29 7.37 15.65
N ALA A 114 15.98 7.41 15.42
CA ALA A 114 15.04 7.94 16.38
C ALA A 114 13.75 7.11 16.39
N ALA A 115 13.05 7.15 17.52
CA ALA A 115 11.79 6.46 17.71
C ALA A 115 10.70 7.39 18.23
N LYS A 116 9.46 7.09 17.88
CA LYS A 116 8.29 7.81 18.34
C LYS A 116 7.18 6.83 18.72
N SER A 117 6.63 7.00 19.92
CA SER A 117 5.37 6.32 20.25
C SER A 117 4.24 6.93 19.44
N LEU A 118 3.47 6.09 18.76
CA LEU A 118 2.26 6.49 18.05
C LEU A 118 1.01 6.38 18.94
N SER A 119 1.15 5.93 20.19
CA SER A 119 0.02 5.87 21.14
C SER A 119 -0.59 7.24 21.45
N GLU A 120 0.12 8.34 21.18
CA GLU A 120 -0.43 9.70 21.30
C GLU A 120 -1.61 9.94 20.34
N TYR A 121 -1.73 9.15 19.27
CA TYR A 121 -2.86 9.18 18.34
C TYR A 121 -4.03 8.30 18.79
N ALA A 122 -3.97 7.72 20.00
CA ALA A 122 -5.10 7.02 20.59
C ALA A 122 -6.29 7.98 20.77
N GLY A 123 -7.42 7.64 20.17
CA GLY A 123 -8.64 8.45 20.21
C GLY A 123 -8.80 9.44 19.04
N VAL A 124 -7.84 9.52 18.11
CA VAL A 124 -8.04 10.23 16.84
C VAL A 124 -9.10 9.49 16.02
N ALA A 125 -10.01 10.24 15.39
CA ALA A 125 -11.07 9.70 14.55
C ALA A 125 -10.50 8.75 13.47
N GLU A 126 -11.24 7.68 13.17
CA GLU A 126 -10.86 6.69 12.17
C GLU A 126 -10.67 7.36 10.80
N ILE A 127 -9.49 7.18 10.21
CA ILE A 127 -9.19 7.66 8.86
C ILE A 127 -9.76 6.63 7.89
N LYS A 128 -10.96 6.91 7.39
CA LYS A 128 -11.62 6.09 6.38
C LYS A 128 -11.16 6.53 5.01
N PRO A 129 -10.50 5.65 4.22
CA PRO A 129 -10.14 6.00 2.86
C PRO A 129 -11.37 6.39 2.04
N LEU A 130 -11.26 7.46 1.26
CA LEU A 130 -12.26 7.87 0.29
C LEU A 130 -12.34 6.80 -0.79
N ARG A 131 -13.34 5.93 -0.65
CA ARG A 131 -13.63 4.85 -1.59
C ARG A 131 -14.12 5.46 -2.90
N ARG A 132 -13.62 4.94 -4.03
CA ARG A 132 -14.11 5.28 -5.37
C ARG A 132 -14.56 4.04 -6.11
N LYS A 133 -15.42 4.23 -7.11
CA LYS A 133 -15.77 3.15 -8.05
C LYS A 133 -14.54 2.73 -8.85
N VAL A 134 -14.42 1.42 -9.05
CA VAL A 134 -13.46 0.82 -9.97
C VAL A 134 -13.97 1.06 -11.39
N THR A 135 -13.13 1.58 -12.28
CA THR A 135 -13.54 1.79 -13.67
C THR A 135 -13.61 0.46 -14.42
N GLU A 136 -14.45 0.37 -15.46
CA GLU A 136 -14.54 -0.83 -16.31
C GLU A 136 -13.16 -1.26 -16.87
N ARG A 137 -12.32 -0.28 -17.22
CA ARG A 137 -10.95 -0.54 -17.68
C ARG A 137 -10.08 -1.17 -16.58
N GLU A 138 -10.14 -0.66 -15.36
CA GLU A 138 -9.40 -1.22 -14.22
C GLU A 138 -9.90 -2.62 -13.88
N PHE A 139 -11.22 -2.80 -13.90
CA PHE A 139 -11.86 -4.09 -13.71
C PHE A 139 -11.33 -5.11 -14.72
N LYS A 140 -11.42 -4.80 -16.02
CA LYS A 140 -10.92 -5.68 -17.09
C LYS A 140 -9.44 -6.00 -16.93
N ALA A 141 -8.64 -5.05 -16.46
CA ALA A 141 -7.21 -5.27 -16.20
C ALA A 141 -6.96 -6.21 -15.00
N ILE A 142 -7.79 -6.15 -13.95
CA ILE A 142 -7.74 -7.09 -12.82
C ILE A 142 -8.17 -8.48 -13.30
N LYS A 143 -9.31 -8.57 -14.00
CA LYS A 143 -9.84 -9.81 -14.56
C LYS A 143 -8.81 -10.55 -15.40
N ASN A 144 -8.20 -9.86 -16.38
CA ASN A 144 -7.19 -10.44 -17.25
C ASN A 144 -5.99 -11.04 -16.48
N LYS A 145 -5.67 -10.50 -15.29
CA LYS A 145 -4.59 -11.04 -14.44
C LYS A 145 -5.02 -12.33 -13.73
N ILE A 146 -6.26 -12.39 -13.24
CA ILE A 146 -6.84 -13.58 -12.61
C ILE A 146 -6.92 -14.71 -13.65
N ASP A 147 -7.47 -14.42 -14.83
CA ASP A 147 -7.58 -15.38 -15.94
C ASP A 147 -6.21 -15.96 -16.31
N ARG A 148 -5.21 -15.09 -16.46
CA ARG A 148 -3.84 -15.50 -16.79
C ARG A 148 -3.21 -16.35 -15.67
N ALA A 149 -3.47 -16.03 -14.40
CA ALA A 149 -2.99 -16.84 -13.28
C ALA A 149 -3.61 -18.24 -13.30
N GLY A 150 -4.92 -18.35 -13.56
CA GLY A 150 -5.62 -19.62 -13.74
C GLY A 150 -4.99 -20.46 -14.85
N LEU A 151 -4.74 -19.87 -16.03
CA LEU A 151 -4.10 -20.55 -17.15
C LEU A 151 -2.70 -21.08 -16.81
N TYR A 152 -1.88 -20.30 -16.08
CA TYR A 152 -0.55 -20.76 -15.66
C TYR A 152 -0.60 -21.96 -14.70
N ILE A 153 -1.59 -22.01 -13.81
CA ILE A 153 -1.76 -23.13 -12.87
C ILE A 153 -2.26 -24.38 -13.61
N THR A 154 -3.19 -24.23 -14.54
CA THR A 154 -3.62 -25.34 -15.41
C THR A 154 -2.44 -25.91 -16.20
N MET A 155 -1.64 -25.05 -16.83
CA MET A 155 -0.45 -25.47 -17.56
C MET A 155 0.55 -26.21 -16.67
N ALA A 156 0.81 -25.72 -15.45
CA ALA A 156 1.68 -26.40 -14.50
C ALA A 156 1.13 -27.77 -14.07
N SER A 157 -0.19 -27.88 -13.87
CA SER A 157 -0.86 -29.15 -13.57
C SER A 157 -0.67 -30.17 -14.68
N GLU A 158 -0.95 -29.79 -15.92
CA GLU A 158 -0.80 -30.68 -17.10
C GLU A 158 0.65 -31.14 -17.28
N GLN A 159 1.62 -30.25 -17.02
CA GLN A 159 3.05 -30.59 -17.06
C GLN A 159 3.44 -31.62 -16.00
N LEU A 160 2.93 -31.48 -14.77
CA LEU A 160 3.19 -32.44 -13.68
C LEU A 160 2.54 -33.79 -13.96
N GLU A 161 1.28 -33.79 -14.42
CA GLU A 161 0.56 -35.01 -14.78
C GLU A 161 1.26 -35.77 -15.90
N SER A 162 1.72 -35.05 -16.93
CA SER A 162 2.48 -35.65 -18.03
C SER A 162 3.83 -36.23 -17.59
N ALA A 163 4.44 -35.71 -16.53
CA ALA A 163 5.76 -36.14 -16.07
C ALA A 163 5.71 -37.24 -15.00
N LEU A 164 4.71 -37.20 -14.12
CA LEU A 164 4.65 -38.00 -12.89
C LEU A 164 3.39 -38.89 -12.78
N GLY A 165 2.38 -38.68 -13.63
CA GLY A 165 1.10 -39.40 -13.61
C GLY A 165 -0.06 -38.53 -13.11
N GLU A 166 -1.30 -38.92 -13.46
CA GLU A 166 -2.51 -38.10 -13.29
C GLU A 166 -2.84 -37.71 -11.83
N GLU A 167 -2.41 -38.50 -10.85
CA GLU A 167 -2.69 -38.24 -9.43
C GLU A 167 -1.90 -37.05 -8.87
N GLU A 168 -0.74 -36.73 -9.47
CA GLU A 168 0.18 -35.68 -8.98
C GLU A 168 -0.26 -34.25 -9.35
N GLY A 169 -1.27 -34.09 -10.24
CA GLY A 169 -1.84 -32.79 -10.62
C GLY A 169 -3.15 -32.41 -9.92
N VAL A 170 -3.76 -33.32 -9.14
CA VAL A 170 -5.11 -33.12 -8.58
C VAL A 170 -5.20 -31.85 -7.72
N GLY A 171 -4.19 -31.57 -6.88
CA GLY A 171 -4.17 -30.37 -6.05
C GLY A 171 -4.04 -29.07 -6.84
N MET A 172 -3.35 -29.08 -7.99
CA MET A 172 -3.24 -27.92 -8.86
C MET A 172 -4.54 -27.66 -9.63
N ARG A 173 -5.26 -28.71 -10.04
CA ARG A 173 -6.60 -28.59 -10.63
C ARG A 173 -7.61 -27.99 -9.65
N GLU A 174 -7.55 -28.40 -8.38
CA GLU A 174 -8.38 -27.80 -7.34
C GLU A 174 -8.07 -26.30 -7.16
N LEU A 175 -6.80 -25.93 -7.17
CA LEU A 175 -6.37 -24.54 -7.05
C LEU A 175 -6.76 -23.70 -8.28
N ALA A 176 -6.67 -24.26 -9.50
CA ALA A 176 -7.19 -23.62 -10.71
C ALA A 176 -8.71 -23.39 -10.61
N ARG A 177 -9.47 -24.38 -10.11
CA ARG A 177 -10.92 -24.24 -9.88
C ARG A 177 -11.24 -23.16 -8.85
N MET A 178 -10.47 -23.09 -7.76
CA MET A 178 -10.63 -22.03 -6.76
C MET A 178 -10.40 -20.64 -7.35
N LEU A 179 -9.41 -20.49 -8.26
CA LEU A 179 -9.18 -19.22 -8.94
C LEU A 179 -10.28 -18.84 -9.94
N LEU A 180 -10.90 -19.83 -10.60
CA LEU A 180 -12.07 -19.57 -11.44
C LEU A 180 -13.25 -19.08 -10.60
N ASN A 181 -13.51 -19.73 -9.46
CA ASN A 181 -14.56 -19.26 -8.54
C ASN A 181 -14.24 -17.88 -7.96
N LEU A 182 -12.96 -17.56 -7.75
CA LEU A 182 -12.53 -16.23 -7.32
C LEU A 182 -12.86 -15.15 -8.36
N ASP A 183 -12.85 -15.48 -9.65
CA ASP A 183 -13.25 -14.54 -10.71
C ASP A 183 -14.73 -14.14 -10.55
N ASP A 184 -15.60 -15.14 -10.35
CA ASP A 184 -17.03 -14.95 -10.10
C ASP A 184 -17.27 -14.17 -8.79
N ASP A 185 -16.58 -14.55 -7.70
CA ASP A 185 -16.70 -13.86 -6.41
C ASP A 185 -16.23 -12.39 -6.49
N VAL A 186 -15.18 -12.11 -7.26
CA VAL A 186 -14.68 -10.74 -7.47
C VAL A 186 -15.66 -9.92 -8.32
N LEU A 187 -16.29 -10.54 -9.31
CA LEU A 187 -17.34 -9.93 -10.13
C LEU A 187 -18.53 -9.51 -9.26
N ASP A 188 -19.10 -10.47 -8.53
CA ASP A 188 -20.24 -10.25 -7.65
C ASP A 188 -19.95 -9.17 -6.60
N PHE A 189 -18.76 -9.23 -5.99
CA PHE A 189 -18.33 -8.23 -5.02
C PHE A 189 -18.25 -6.83 -5.64
N ILE A 190 -17.70 -6.70 -6.84
CA ILE A 190 -17.53 -5.39 -7.48
C ILE A 190 -18.88 -4.82 -7.89
N GLU A 191 -19.78 -5.63 -8.45
CA GLU A 191 -21.13 -5.19 -8.83
C GLU A 191 -21.95 -4.75 -7.61
N GLU A 192 -22.06 -5.61 -6.59
CA GLU A 192 -22.77 -5.31 -5.35
C GLU A 192 -22.21 -4.05 -4.66
N TYR A 193 -20.89 -3.90 -4.68
CA TYR A 193 -20.23 -2.77 -4.03
C TYR A 193 -20.36 -1.45 -4.82
N GLN A 194 -20.40 -1.52 -6.16
CA GLN A 194 -20.63 -0.33 -6.99
C GLN A 194 -22.04 0.23 -6.84
N ASP A 195 -23.02 -0.65 -6.60
CA ASP A 195 -24.41 -0.27 -6.32
C ASP A 195 -24.52 0.44 -4.96
N ARG A 196 -23.86 -0.10 -3.92
CA ARG A 196 -23.81 0.53 -2.58
C ARG A 196 -23.14 1.90 -2.53
N LEU A 197 -22.35 2.27 -3.54
CA LEU A 197 -21.74 3.60 -3.66
C LEU A 197 -22.62 4.59 -4.46
N ALA A 198 -23.78 4.16 -4.96
CA ALA A 198 -24.75 5.01 -5.67
C ALA A 198 -25.84 5.58 -4.74
N ASP A 199 -25.97 5.03 -3.53
CA ASP A 199 -26.88 5.45 -2.45
C ASP A 199 -26.20 6.38 -1.43
#